data_AF-A0A9E6SN51-F1
#
_entry.id   AF-A0A9E6SN51-F1
#
_cell.length_a   1.000
_cell.length_b   1.000
_cell.length_c   1.000
_cell.angle_alpha   90.00
_cell.angle_beta   90.00
_cell.angle_gamma   90.00
#
_symmetry.space_group_name_H-M   'P 1'
#
loop_
_entity.id
_entity.type
_entity.pdbx_description
1 polymer ?
#
loop_
_entity_poly.entity_id
_entity_poly.type
_entity_poly.pdbx_seq_one_letter_code
_entity_poly.pdbx_strand_id
1 'polypeptide(L)'
;MPFIFPFKYIIRSQRVDIGPYLDKLEGIRRSQENMLLNVLMDDYVQFIDVLAQEANIMDKSFFVIVPFSPAGDSVMLSKRARGSLEKIIPSANQSSSVVKIDKATYEKAKDEIKIASMRLLTA
;
A
#
# COMPACT_ATOMS: atom_id res chain seq x y z
N MET A 1 -3.76 23.29 29.20
CA MET A 1 -2.80 22.18 29.03
C MET A 1 -2.51 22.06 27.54
N PRO A 2 -1.30 22.34 27.03
CA PRO A 2 -1.06 22.28 25.59
C PRO A 2 -0.83 20.83 25.17
N PHE A 3 -1.62 20.36 24.21
CA PHE A 3 -1.48 19.04 23.61
C PHE A 3 -0.23 19.01 22.73
N ILE A 4 0.77 18.24 23.11
CA ILE A 4 1.98 18.02 22.30
C ILE A 4 1.68 16.91 21.29
N PHE A 5 1.63 17.25 20.00
CA PHE A 5 1.59 16.29 18.90
C PHE A 5 3.01 16.14 18.33
N PRO A 6 3.72 15.01 18.59
CA PRO A 6 5.11 14.85 18.19
C PRO A 6 5.29 14.45 16.72
N PHE A 7 4.21 14.20 15.97
CA PHE A 7 4.27 13.83 14.57
C PHE A 7 3.57 14.87 13.70
N LYS A 8 4.30 15.37 12.70
CA LYS A 8 3.76 16.25 11.66
C LYS A 8 3.77 15.47 10.35
N TYR A 9 2.64 15.48 9.65
CA TYR A 9 2.50 14.85 8.34
C TYR A 9 2.19 15.91 7.29
N ILE A 10 2.67 15.70 6.07
CA ILE A 10 2.35 16.53 4.90
C ILE A 10 1.89 15.59 3.80
N ILE A 11 0.78 15.93 3.16
CA ILE A 11 0.27 15.22 2.00
C ILE A 11 0.38 16.19 0.83
N ARG A 12 1.14 15.81 -0.21
CA ARG A 12 1.18 16.55 -1.47
C ARG A 12 0.34 15.79 -2.48
N SER A 13 -0.69 16.45 -3.02
CA SER A 13 -1.49 15.92 -4.13
C SER A 13 -1.30 16.84 -5.32
N GLN A 14 -0.83 16.31 -6.45
CA GLN A 14 -0.65 17.06 -7.68
C GLN A 14 -1.28 16.29 -8.85
N ARG A 15 -1.68 16.99 -9.91
CA ARG A 15 -2.13 16.30 -11.13
C ARG A 15 -0.96 15.54 -11.74
N VAL A 16 -1.25 14.36 -12.28
CA VAL A 16 -0.27 13.61 -13.05
C VAL A 16 0.01 14.36 -14.34
N ASP A 17 1.28 14.53 -14.67
CA ASP A 17 1.72 15.04 -15.96
C ASP A 17 1.86 13.87 -16.95
N ILE A 18 1.01 13.86 -17.97
CA ILE A 18 0.98 12.84 -19.02
C ILE A 18 1.82 13.24 -20.25
N GLY A 19 2.33 14.47 -20.31
CA GLY A 19 3.13 14.98 -21.43
C GLY A 19 4.31 14.09 -21.80
N PRO A 20 5.16 13.66 -20.84
CA PRO A 20 6.28 12.76 -21.13
C PRO A 20 5.86 11.43 -21.76
N TYR A 21 4.66 10.95 -21.47
CA TYR A 21 4.13 9.73 -22.08
C TYR A 21 3.64 9.99 -23.51
N LEU A 22 2.96 11.11 -23.77
CA LEU A 22 2.57 11.51 -25.12
C LEU A 22 3.80 11.71 -26.02
N ASP A 23 4.85 12.37 -25.52
CA ASP A 23 6.12 12.55 -26.24
C ASP A 23 6.75 11.21 -26.64
N LYS A 24 6.69 10.23 -25.74
CA LYS A 24 7.18 8.87 -26.01
C LYS A 24 6.35 8.21 -27.11
N LEU A 25 5.03 8.35 -27.09
CA LEU A 25 4.16 7.81 -28.14
C LEU A 25 4.41 8.48 -29.49
N GLU A 26 4.63 9.79 -29.52
CA GLU A 26 5.06 10.50 -30.73
C GLU A 26 6.39 9.97 -31.28
N GLY A 27 7.37 9.71 -30.40
CA GLY A 27 8.64 9.11 -30.79
C GLY A 27 8.46 7.73 -31.45
N ILE A 28 7.60 6.90 -30.88
CA ILE A 28 7.26 5.59 -31.43
C ILE A 28 6.57 5.73 -32.80
N ARG A 29 5.60 6.65 -32.93
CA ARG A 29 4.93 6.94 -34.21
C ARG A 29 5.95 7.34 -35.28
N ARG A 30 6.86 8.28 -34.99
CA ARG A 30 7.88 8.73 -35.95
C ARG A 30 8.83 7.61 -36.39
N SER A 31 9.06 6.60 -35.54
CA SER A 31 9.89 5.44 -35.88
C SER A 31 9.17 4.38 -36.73
N GLN A 32 7.86 4.51 -36.93
CA GLN A 32 7.06 3.50 -37.59
C GLN A 32 7.05 3.69 -39.11
N GLU A 33 7.52 2.67 -39.84
CA GLU A 33 7.57 2.70 -41.31
C GLU A 33 6.20 2.41 -41.94
N ASN A 34 5.35 1.67 -41.23
CA ASN A 34 4.03 1.30 -41.72
C ASN A 34 3.04 2.46 -41.59
N MET A 35 2.57 2.98 -42.74
CA MET A 35 1.63 4.09 -42.82
C MET A 35 0.30 3.84 -42.12
N LEU A 36 -0.26 2.62 -42.21
CA LEU A 36 -1.52 2.29 -41.54
C LEU A 36 -1.36 2.37 -40.02
N LEU A 37 -0.23 1.86 -39.52
CA LEU A 37 0.05 1.88 -38.10
C LEU A 37 0.32 3.30 -37.58
N ASN A 38 0.83 4.21 -38.43
CA ASN A 38 0.95 5.63 -38.09
C ASN A 38 -0.41 6.30 -37.86
N VAL A 39 -1.38 6.07 -38.75
CA VAL A 39 -2.73 6.63 -38.60
C VAL A 39 -3.40 6.10 -37.32
N LEU A 40 -3.27 4.79 -37.06
CA LEU A 40 -3.79 4.20 -35.82
C LEU A 40 -3.11 4.77 -34.56
N MET A 41 -1.82 5.10 -34.65
CA MET A 41 -1.09 5.73 -33.55
C MET A 41 -1.53 7.17 -33.33
N ASP A 42 -1.85 7.92 -34.38
CA ASP A 42 -2.42 9.27 -34.24
C ASP A 42 -3.76 9.24 -33.51
N ASP A 43 -4.66 8.34 -33.90
CA ASP A 43 -5.95 8.15 -33.23
C ASP A 43 -5.77 7.72 -31.77
N TYR A 44 -4.81 6.82 -31.51
CA TYR A 44 -4.50 6.36 -30.15
C TYR A 44 -3.95 7.48 -29.26
N VAL A 45 -3.00 8.29 -29.76
CA VAL A 45 -2.45 9.43 -29.01
C VAL A 45 -3.54 10.43 -28.66
N GLN A 46 -4.41 10.76 -29.62
CA GLN A 46 -5.54 11.66 -29.38
C GLN A 46 -6.52 11.08 -28.36
N PHE A 47 -6.84 9.79 -28.46
CA PHE A 47 -7.69 9.12 -27.49
C PHE A 47 -7.13 9.19 -26.06
N ILE A 48 -5.83 8.93 -25.89
CA ILE A 48 -5.17 8.99 -24.59
C ILE A 48 -5.12 10.43 -24.05
N ASP A 49 -4.87 11.43 -24.88
CA ASP A 49 -4.87 12.83 -24.44
C ASP A 49 -6.25 13.25 -23.90
N VAL A 50 -7.33 12.99 -24.66
CA VAL A 50 -8.69 13.28 -24.21
C VAL A 50 -9.02 12.50 -22.94
N LEU A 51 -8.73 11.20 -22.90
CA LEU A 51 -8.99 10.37 -21.72
C LEU A 51 -8.22 10.86 -20.50
N ALA A 52 -6.96 11.29 -20.66
CA ALA A 52 -6.15 11.80 -19.56
C ALA A 52 -6.60 13.18 -19.07
N GLN A 53 -7.19 14.01 -19.94
CA GLN A 53 -7.80 15.28 -19.55
C GLN A 53 -9.11 15.07 -18.76
N GLU A 54 -9.92 14.09 -19.15
CA GLU A 54 -11.16 13.73 -18.46
C GLU A 54 -10.89 12.99 -17.15
N ALA A 55 -9.92 12.08 -17.15
CA ALA A 55 -9.50 11.36 -15.97
C ALA A 55 -8.75 12.32 -15.03
N ASN A 56 -9.39 12.71 -13.93
CA ASN A 56 -8.76 13.53 -12.89
C ASN A 56 -7.75 12.69 -12.07
N ILE A 57 -6.65 12.29 -12.69
CA ILE A 57 -5.62 11.44 -12.09
C ILE A 57 -4.67 12.30 -11.25
N MET A 58 -4.52 11.92 -9.99
CA MET A 58 -3.70 12.64 -9.01
C MET A 58 -2.58 11.74 -8.50
N ASP A 59 -1.36 12.26 -8.45
CA ASP A 59 -0.23 11.68 -7.74
C ASP A 59 -0.24 12.19 -6.28
N LYS A 60 -0.18 11.26 -5.32
CA LYS A 60 -0.26 11.56 -3.88
C LYS A 60 1.00 11.09 -3.17
N SER A 61 1.79 12.05 -2.72
CA SER A 61 2.99 11.80 -1.91
C SER A 61 2.69 12.06 -0.43
N PHE A 62 3.05 11.10 0.43
CA PHE A 62 2.87 11.17 1.88
C PHE A 62 4.22 11.36 2.56
N PHE A 63 4.39 12.46 3.28
CA PHE A 63 5.61 12.78 4.00
C PHE A 63 5.35 12.73 5.51
N VAL A 64 6.21 12.01 6.23
CA VAL A 64 6.23 12.00 7.70
C VAL A 64 7.47 12.76 8.16
N ILE A 65 7.27 13.80 8.96
CA ILE A 65 8.36 14.60 9.50
C ILE A 65 8.76 13.99 10.84
N VAL A 66 9.98 13.47 10.90
CA VAL A 66 10.59 12.94 12.12
C VAL A 66 11.48 14.01 12.74
N PRO A 67 11.17 14.52 13.93
CA PRO A 67 12.03 15.49 14.61
C PRO A 67 13.34 14.82 15.05
N PHE A 68 14.47 15.42 14.69
CA PHE A 68 15.79 14.99 15.16
C PHE A 68 16.10 15.67 16.50
N SER A 69 16.30 14.88 17.56
CA SER A 69 16.77 15.35 18.86
C SER A 69 18.15 14.75 19.16
N PRO A 70 19.21 15.56 19.35
CA PRO A 70 20.52 15.06 19.70
C PRO A 70 20.52 14.48 21.12
N ALA A 71 20.66 13.15 21.19
CA ALA A 71 21.04 12.31 22.34
C ALA A 71 20.69 12.84 23.76
N GLY A 72 19.44 12.62 24.17
CA GLY A 72 19.02 12.67 25.58
C GLY A 72 17.72 11.90 25.83
N ASP A 73 16.79 11.96 24.86
CA ASP A 73 15.42 11.42 25.00
C ASP A 73 15.10 10.19 24.11
N SER A 74 16.07 9.70 23.33
CA SER A 74 15.89 8.65 22.31
C SER A 74 15.45 7.28 22.88
N VAL A 75 15.77 7.00 24.14
CA VAL A 75 15.40 5.76 24.83
C VAL A 75 13.91 5.76 25.23
N MET A 76 13.29 6.93 25.42
CA MET A 76 11.88 7.02 25.85
C MET A 76 10.90 7.14 24.68
N LEU A 77 11.32 7.79 23.58
CA LEU A 77 10.54 7.90 22.34
C LEU A 77 10.41 6.56 21.58
N SER A 78 11.48 5.76 21.53
CA SER A 78 11.48 4.45 20.87
C SER A 78 10.59 3.41 21.57
N LYS A 79 10.43 3.50 22.91
CA LYS A 79 9.54 2.63 23.68
C LYS A 79 8.06 2.97 23.49
N ARG A 80 7.72 4.25 23.29
CA ARG A 80 6.33 4.70 23.07
C ARG A 80 5.86 4.50 21.62
N ALA A 81 6.73 4.74 20.64
CA ALA A 81 6.39 4.55 19.23
C ALA A 81 6.14 3.08 18.87
N ARG A 82 6.89 2.13 19.45
CA ARG A 82 6.70 0.69 19.20
C ARG A 82 5.32 0.17 19.65
N GLY A 83 4.86 0.54 20.84
CA GLY A 83 3.56 0.06 21.36
C GLY A 83 2.31 0.59 20.64
N SER A 84 2.43 1.72 19.91
CA SER A 84 1.34 2.30 19.13
C SER A 84 1.34 1.86 17.66
N LEU A 85 2.50 1.49 17.10
CA LEU A 85 2.64 0.99 15.73
C LEU A 85 2.33 -0.51 15.62
N GLU A 86 2.57 -1.30 16.68
CA GLU A 86 2.22 -2.74 16.73
C GLU A 86 0.71 -3.00 16.68
N LYS A 87 -0.14 -2.01 16.98
CA LYS A 87 -1.61 -2.14 16.91
C LYS A 87 -2.21 -1.77 15.55
N ILE A 88 -1.45 -1.08 14.69
CA ILE A 88 -1.96 -0.52 13.42
C ILE A 88 -1.38 -1.28 12.22
N ILE A 89 -0.23 -1.94 12.38
CA ILE A 89 0.29 -2.89 11.39
C ILE A 89 -0.38 -4.24 11.69
N PRO A 90 -1.34 -4.73 10.87
CA PRO A 90 -1.75 -6.11 10.96
C PRO A 90 -0.52 -6.95 10.65
N SER A 91 -0.11 -7.76 11.62
CA SER A 91 1.06 -8.62 11.59
C SER A 91 1.21 -9.35 10.25
N ALA A 92 2.07 -8.83 9.39
CA ALA A 92 2.52 -9.48 8.16
C ALA A 92 3.90 -10.10 8.34
N ASN A 93 4.21 -10.63 9.54
CA ASN A 93 5.37 -11.48 9.80
C ASN A 93 5.15 -12.38 11.03
N GLN A 94 4.37 -13.45 10.81
CA GLN A 94 4.68 -14.73 11.45
C GLN A 94 6.05 -15.21 10.96
N SER A 95 7.06 -15.04 11.80
CA SER A 95 8.25 -15.91 11.98
C SER A 95 9.30 -15.05 12.71
N SER A 96 9.77 -15.35 13.91
CA SER A 96 10.15 -16.64 14.45
C SER A 96 10.18 -16.61 15.99
N SER A 97 9.16 -17.16 16.63
CA SER A 97 9.35 -17.91 17.87
C SER A 97 8.47 -19.13 17.74
N VAL A 98 9.09 -20.31 17.69
CA VAL A 98 8.41 -21.61 17.65
C VAL A 98 7.26 -21.60 18.66
N VAL A 99 6.03 -21.53 18.17
CA VAL A 99 4.84 -21.72 19.00
C VAL A 99 4.81 -23.21 19.33
N LYS A 100 5.33 -23.57 20.49
CA LYS A 100 5.12 -24.91 21.06
C LYS A 100 3.65 -24.99 21.43
N ILE A 101 2.82 -25.45 20.50
CA ILE A 101 1.41 -25.73 20.78
C ILE A 101 1.42 -26.91 21.75
N ASP A 102 0.92 -26.68 22.97
CA ASP A 102 0.78 -27.73 23.97
C ASP A 102 -0.25 -28.76 23.48
N LYS A 103 0.04 -30.06 23.69
CA LYS A 103 -0.76 -31.18 23.16
C LYS A 103 -2.22 -31.10 23.61
N ALA A 104 -2.46 -30.56 24.80
CA ALA A 104 -3.80 -30.38 25.36
C ALA A 104 -4.69 -29.44 24.53
N THR A 105 -4.11 -28.39 23.93
CA THR A 105 -4.86 -27.45 23.08
C THR A 105 -5.21 -28.09 21.72
N TYR A 106 -4.34 -28.95 21.21
CA TYR A 106 -4.55 -29.65 19.94
C TYR A 106 -5.66 -30.71 20.03
N GLU A 107 -5.67 -31.50 21.11
CA GLU A 107 -6.71 -32.51 21.32
C GLU A 107 -8.09 -31.85 21.55
N LYS A 108 -8.16 -30.76 22.30
CA LYS A 108 -9.41 -29.99 22.45
C LYS A 108 -9.96 -29.48 21.11
N ALA A 109 -9.09 -28.93 20.27
CA ALA A 109 -9.49 -28.46 18.95
C ALA A 109 -9.98 -29.60 18.05
N LYS A 110 -9.35 -30.79 18.12
CA LYS A 110 -9.82 -31.99 17.42
C LYS A 110 -11.21 -32.43 17.89
N ASP A 111 -11.42 -32.45 19.20
CA ASP A 111 -12.70 -32.85 19.78
C ASP A 111 -13.82 -31.88 19.38
N GLU A 112 -13.54 -30.56 19.39
CA GLU A 112 -14.49 -29.55 18.95
C GLU A 112 -14.84 -29.67 17.46
N ILE A 113 -13.86 -29.90 16.59
CA ILE A 113 -14.09 -30.13 15.15
C ILE A 113 -14.92 -31.40 14.95
N LYS A 114 -14.63 -32.48 15.68
CA LYS A 114 -15.36 -33.75 15.58
C LYS A 114 -16.82 -33.59 16.05
N ILE A 115 -17.03 -32.87 17.16
CA ILE A 115 -18.37 -32.56 17.68
C ILE A 115 -19.16 -31.69 16.70
N ALA A 116 -18.51 -30.68 16.11
CA ALA A 116 -19.14 -29.83 15.09
C ALA A 116 -19.54 -30.63 13.85
N SER A 117 -18.66 -31.52 13.38
CA SER A 117 -18.96 -32.39 12.22
C SER A 117 -20.10 -33.36 12.49
N MET A 118 -20.19 -33.95 13.68
CA MET A 118 -21.31 -34.83 14.06
C MET A 118 -22.65 -34.08 14.15
N ARG A 119 -22.64 -32.84 14.65
CA ARG A 119 -23.86 -32.02 14.73
C ARG A 119 -24.44 -31.68 13.37
N LEU A 120 -23.58 -31.49 12.35
CA LEU A 120 -24.02 -31.23 10.98
C LEU A 120 -24.58 -32.47 10.26
N LEU A 121 -24.24 -33.68 10.72
CA LEU A 121 -24.73 -34.94 10.13
C LEU A 121 -26.01 -35.48 10.80
N THR A 122 -26.49 -34.83 11.86
CA THR A 122 -27.71 -35.22 12.60
C THR A 122 -28.84 -34.19 12.46
N ALA A 123 -28.69 -33.19 11.57
CA ALA A 123 -29.66 -32.14 11.27
C ALA A 123 -30.32 -32.35 9.91
#